data_AF-A0A7J9Q0G2-F1
#
_entry.id   AF-A0A7J9Q0G2-F1
#
_cell.length_a   1.000
_cell.length_b   1.000
_cell.length_c   1.000
_cell.angle_alpha   90.00
_cell.angle_beta   90.00
_cell.angle_gamma   90.00
#
_symmetry.space_group_name_H-M   'P 1'
#
loop_
_entity.id
_entity.type
_entity.pdbx_description
1 polymer ?
#
loop_
_entity_poly.entity_id
_entity_poly.type
_entity_poly.pdbx_seq_one_letter_code
_entity_poly.pdbx_strand_id
1 'polypeptide(L)'
;MKKASEPFLLAHHPSCKNFEHHTIEFRGRKLCMGCFITYPSVALTLVFLYILNGLYALDHYFLLALALVLFGINLIRKMIFKDNFRKGIHVIFRAELGIMLALALMSIVLANGNERILIGVFAITVAIVYNLYNGWRNLRTCKTCPQYIVFPKCDGLAPPSDKR
;
A
#
# COMPACT_ATOMS: atom_id res chain seq x y z
N MET A 1 14.36 -11.11 -19.57
CA MET A 1 13.62 -10.16 -18.69
C MET A 1 14.24 -8.77 -18.83
N LYS A 2 13.53 -7.69 -18.44
CA LYS A 2 14.07 -6.31 -18.54
C LYS A 2 14.87 -5.96 -17.28
N LYS A 3 16.00 -5.26 -17.42
CA LYS A 3 16.72 -4.63 -16.31
C LYS A 3 15.82 -3.60 -15.61
N ALA A 4 16.15 -3.20 -14.37
CA ALA A 4 15.45 -2.09 -13.73
C ALA A 4 15.41 -0.88 -14.65
N SER A 5 14.22 -0.34 -14.84
CA SER A 5 14.02 0.81 -15.72
C SER A 5 14.04 2.14 -14.98
N GLU A 6 13.92 2.12 -13.65
CA GLU A 6 13.86 3.30 -12.79
C GLU A 6 14.66 3.10 -11.50
N PRO A 7 15.10 4.20 -10.84
CA PRO A 7 15.68 4.16 -9.51
C PRO A 7 14.74 3.48 -8.49
N PHE A 8 15.32 2.78 -7.52
CA PHE A 8 14.57 2.10 -6.45
C PHE A 8 13.61 3.04 -5.69
N LEU A 9 13.98 4.33 -5.56
CA LEU A 9 13.14 5.36 -4.94
C LEU A 9 11.77 5.53 -5.63
N LEU A 10 11.72 5.36 -6.95
CA LEU A 10 10.49 5.50 -7.74
C LEU A 10 9.73 4.17 -7.90
N ALA A 11 10.45 3.05 -7.94
CA ALA A 11 9.89 1.72 -8.05
C ALA A 11 10.68 0.71 -7.20
N HIS A 12 10.21 0.47 -5.97
CA HIS A 12 10.85 -0.47 -5.05
C HIS A 12 10.59 -1.95 -5.39
N HIS A 13 9.76 -2.22 -6.40
CA HIS A 13 9.48 -3.58 -6.89
C HIS A 13 10.34 -3.90 -8.12
N PRO A 14 10.68 -5.19 -8.34
CA PRO A 14 11.42 -5.60 -9.52
C PRO A 14 10.73 -5.16 -10.82
N SER A 15 11.48 -4.60 -11.78
CA SER A 15 10.97 -4.21 -13.10
C SER A 15 10.70 -5.43 -14.01
N CYS A 16 9.84 -6.35 -13.60
CA CYS A 16 9.46 -7.53 -14.39
C CYS A 16 7.95 -7.63 -14.62
N LYS A 17 7.54 -8.46 -15.59
CA LYS A 17 6.12 -8.64 -15.97
C LYS A 17 5.22 -9.00 -14.77
N ASN A 18 5.75 -9.79 -13.82
CA ASN A 18 5.01 -10.21 -12.64
C ASN A 18 4.65 -9.08 -11.68
N PHE A 19 5.34 -7.93 -11.74
CA PHE A 19 5.08 -6.76 -10.90
C PHE A 19 4.66 -5.52 -11.70
N GLU A 20 4.41 -5.65 -13.01
CA GLU A 20 4.05 -4.52 -13.87
C GLU A 20 2.76 -3.81 -13.42
N HIS A 21 1.83 -4.58 -12.85
CA HIS A 21 0.58 -4.10 -12.28
C HIS A 21 0.75 -3.38 -10.93
N HIS A 22 1.98 -3.18 -10.42
CA HIS A 22 2.26 -2.35 -9.24
C HIS A 22 2.79 -0.96 -9.60
N THR A 23 2.99 -0.69 -10.90
CA THR A 23 3.53 0.58 -11.40
C THR A 23 2.57 1.27 -12.35
N ILE A 24 2.59 2.60 -12.36
CA ILE A 24 1.99 3.43 -13.40
C ILE A 24 3.09 4.14 -14.18
N GLU A 25 2.83 4.46 -15.44
CA GLU A 25 3.75 5.23 -16.27
C GLU A 25 3.26 6.67 -16.38
N PHE A 26 4.09 7.63 -15.98
CA PHE A 26 3.79 9.05 -16.07
C PHE A 26 4.99 9.77 -16.69
N ARG A 27 4.77 10.47 -17.82
CA ARG A 27 5.81 11.16 -18.59
C ARG A 27 7.05 10.29 -18.87
N GLY A 28 6.83 9.02 -19.25
CA GLY A 28 7.89 8.06 -19.55
C GLY A 28 8.65 7.51 -18.34
N ARG A 29 8.19 7.81 -17.11
CA ARG A 29 8.75 7.29 -15.86
C ARG A 29 7.82 6.27 -15.22
N LYS A 30 8.35 5.16 -14.69
CA LYS A 30 7.56 4.22 -13.89
C LYS A 30 7.52 4.62 -12.42
N LEU A 31 6.32 4.77 -11.89
CA LEU A 31 6.06 5.19 -10.53
C LEU A 31 5.36 4.06 -9.76
N CYS A 32 5.80 3.78 -8.54
CA CYS A 32 5.15 2.85 -7.64
C CYS A 32 3.77 3.39 -7.25
N MET A 33 2.71 2.63 -7.53
CA MET A 33 1.36 3.03 -7.13
C MET A 33 1.21 3.18 -5.61
N GLY A 34 1.96 2.41 -4.81
CA GLY A 34 1.96 2.58 -3.36
C GLY A 34 2.46 3.98 -2.96
N CYS A 35 3.61 4.39 -3.48
CA CYS A 35 4.19 5.69 -3.15
C CYS A 35 3.40 6.87 -3.74
N PHE A 36 2.89 6.74 -4.97
CA PHE A 36 2.26 7.85 -5.68
C PHE A 36 0.74 7.96 -5.50
N ILE A 37 0.08 6.90 -5.03
CA ILE A 37 -1.36 6.92 -4.76
C ILE A 37 -1.61 6.79 -3.26
N THR A 38 -1.12 5.72 -2.63
CA THR A 38 -1.45 5.45 -1.22
C THR A 38 -0.94 6.56 -0.29
N TYR A 39 0.32 7.00 -0.40
CA TYR A 39 0.85 8.02 0.51
C TYR A 39 0.18 9.40 0.36
N PRO A 40 -0.01 9.94 -0.87
CA PRO A 40 -0.80 11.16 -1.04
C PRO A 40 -2.23 11.01 -0.53
N SER A 41 -2.88 9.85 -0.75
CA SER A 41 -4.22 9.60 -0.20
C SER A 41 -4.23 9.66 1.32
N VAL A 42 -3.27 9.03 2.01
CA VAL A 42 -3.15 9.14 3.48
C VAL A 42 -3.02 10.59 3.92
N ALA A 43 -2.10 11.34 3.32
CA ALA A 43 -1.82 12.73 3.70
C ALA A 43 -3.06 13.63 3.49
N LEU A 44 -3.68 13.55 2.30
CA LEU A 44 -4.87 14.33 1.97
C LEU A 44 -6.05 13.99 2.88
N THR A 45 -6.28 12.70 3.14
CA THR A 45 -7.36 12.27 4.03
C THR A 45 -7.11 12.71 5.47
N LEU A 46 -5.87 12.64 5.98
CA LEU A 46 -5.56 13.14 7.33
C LEU A 46 -5.78 14.65 7.44
N VAL A 47 -5.36 15.44 6.46
CA VAL A 47 -5.62 16.89 6.43
C VAL A 47 -7.13 17.16 6.41
N PHE A 48 -7.88 16.44 5.59
CA PHE A 48 -9.33 16.56 5.52
C PHE A 48 -10.00 16.20 6.86
N LEU A 49 -9.63 15.07 7.47
CA LEU A 49 -10.19 14.64 8.75
C LEU A 49 -9.82 15.59 9.89
N TYR A 50 -8.62 16.17 9.87
CA TYR A 50 -8.20 17.17 10.85
C TYR A 50 -9.07 18.44 10.77
N ILE A 51 -9.28 18.97 9.56
CA ILE A 51 -10.17 20.12 9.34
C ILE A 51 -11.60 19.77 9.76
N LEU A 52 -12.09 18.60 9.34
CA LEU A 52 -13.44 18.15 9.67
C LEU A 52 -13.65 17.99 11.17
N ASN A 53 -12.64 17.49 11.90
CA ASN A 53 -12.69 17.38 13.36
C ASN A 53 -12.78 18.74 14.07
N GLY A 54 -12.20 19.79 13.47
CA GLY A 54 -12.34 21.16 13.97
C GLY A 54 -13.75 21.74 13.79
N LEU A 55 -14.51 21.23 12.81
CA LEU A 55 -15.87 21.65 12.51
C LEU A 55 -16.94 20.77 13.19
N TYR A 56 -16.67 19.47 13.30
CA TYR A 56 -17.54 18.46 13.86
C TYR A 56 -16.72 17.54 14.77
N ALA A 57 -17.13 17.32 16.01
CA ALA A 57 -16.44 16.38 16.90
C ALA A 57 -16.57 14.96 16.32
N LEU A 58 -15.49 14.43 15.72
CA LEU A 58 -15.50 13.11 15.12
C LEU A 58 -15.43 12.03 16.20
N ASP A 59 -16.26 11.00 16.05
CA ASP A 59 -16.21 9.84 16.92
C ASP A 59 -15.13 8.84 16.46
N HIS A 60 -14.18 8.55 17.34
CA HIS A 60 -13.06 7.67 17.05
C HIS A 60 -13.49 6.21 16.84
N TYR A 61 -14.59 5.76 17.46
CA TYR A 61 -15.15 4.42 17.23
C TYR A 61 -15.73 4.30 15.82
N PHE A 62 -16.48 5.30 15.37
CA PHE A 62 -16.97 5.37 14.00
C PHE A 62 -15.83 5.34 12.97
N LEU A 63 -14.76 6.14 13.18
CA LEU A 63 -13.60 6.14 12.28
C LEU A 63 -12.91 4.77 12.23
N LEU A 64 -12.75 4.10 13.38
CA LEU A 64 -12.16 2.75 13.44
C LEU A 64 -13.04 1.73 12.71
N ALA A 65 -14.35 1.75 12.95
CA ALA A 65 -15.29 0.85 12.30
C ALA A 65 -15.26 1.02 10.78
N LEU A 66 -15.26 2.27 10.30
CA LEU A 66 -15.16 2.57 8.87
C LEU A 66 -13.82 2.09 8.29
N ALA A 67 -12.71 2.29 9.01
CA ALA A 67 -11.41 1.76 8.60
C ALA A 67 -11.43 0.23 8.48
N LEU A 68 -12.06 -0.48 9.41
CA LEU A 68 -12.16 -1.94 9.37
C LEU A 68 -13.06 -2.46 8.24
N VAL A 69 -14.16 -1.77 7.94
CA VAL A 69 -15.02 -2.09 6.79
C VAL A 69 -14.23 -1.95 5.49
N LEU A 70 -13.53 -0.83 5.30
CA LEU A 70 -12.69 -0.59 4.13
C LEU A 70 -11.56 -1.63 4.02
N PHE A 71 -10.88 -1.93 5.13
CA PHE A 71 -9.88 -3.00 5.19
C PHE A 71 -10.46 -4.35 4.76
N GLY A 72 -11.65 -4.69 5.26
CA GLY A 72 -12.37 -5.92 4.91
C GLY A 72 -12.66 -6.00 3.42
N ILE A 73 -13.16 -4.92 2.80
CA ILE A 73 -13.38 -4.83 1.36
C ILE A 73 -12.06 -5.07 0.59
N ASN A 74 -10.96 -4.44 1.01
CA ASN A 74 -9.66 -4.61 0.36
C ASN A 74 -9.14 -6.05 0.49
N LEU A 75 -9.33 -6.67 1.65
CA LEU A 75 -8.91 -8.05 1.93
C LEU A 75 -9.72 -9.06 1.11
N ILE A 76 -11.04 -8.95 1.12
CA ILE A 76 -11.96 -9.78 0.32
C ILE A 76 -11.58 -9.68 -1.15
N ARG A 77 -11.36 -8.45 -1.65
CA ARG A 77 -10.92 -8.24 -3.03
C ARG A 77 -9.66 -9.04 -3.35
N LYS A 78 -8.66 -8.95 -2.47
CA LYS A 78 -7.34 -9.55 -2.66
C LYS A 78 -7.37 -11.08 -2.61
N MET A 79 -8.26 -11.64 -1.79
CA MET A 79 -8.46 -13.08 -1.66
C MET A 79 -9.24 -13.67 -2.83
N ILE A 80 -10.35 -13.05 -3.22
CA ILE A 80 -11.27 -13.60 -4.24
C ILE A 80 -10.74 -13.34 -5.65
N PHE A 81 -10.36 -12.10 -5.97
CA PHE A 81 -10.12 -11.70 -7.36
C PHE A 81 -8.65 -11.74 -7.78
N LYS A 82 -7.73 -12.10 -6.87
CA LYS A 82 -6.28 -12.33 -7.14
C LYS A 82 -5.59 -11.27 -8.00
N ASP A 83 -6.05 -10.01 -7.91
CA ASP A 83 -5.52 -8.85 -8.66
C ASP A 83 -5.76 -8.90 -10.19
N ASN A 84 -6.81 -9.58 -10.66
CA ASN A 84 -7.13 -9.72 -12.09
C ASN A 84 -7.92 -8.53 -12.68
N PHE A 85 -7.75 -7.32 -12.13
CA PHE A 85 -8.52 -6.14 -12.50
C PHE A 85 -7.77 -5.20 -13.46
N ARG A 86 -8.51 -4.30 -14.10
CA ARG A 86 -7.93 -3.22 -14.91
C ARG A 86 -7.06 -2.30 -14.03
N LYS A 87 -6.00 -1.72 -14.60
CA LYS A 87 -5.06 -0.83 -13.88
C LYS A 87 -5.75 0.31 -13.11
N GLY A 88 -6.82 0.90 -13.65
CA GLY A 88 -7.58 1.96 -12.98
C GLY A 88 -8.24 1.50 -11.67
N ILE A 89 -8.72 0.26 -11.61
CA ILE A 89 -9.30 -0.31 -10.38
C ILE A 89 -8.22 -0.47 -9.31
N HIS A 90 -6.99 -0.83 -9.69
CA HIS A 90 -5.87 -0.86 -8.75
C HIS A 90 -5.58 0.52 -8.15
N VAL A 91 -5.69 1.60 -8.92
CA VAL A 91 -5.53 2.97 -8.38
C VAL A 91 -6.58 3.25 -7.31
N ILE A 92 -7.85 2.92 -7.57
CA ILE A 92 -8.95 3.11 -6.60
C ILE A 92 -8.65 2.37 -5.29
N PHE A 93 -8.29 1.09 -5.35
CA PHE A 93 -7.99 0.31 -4.15
C PHE A 93 -6.69 0.71 -3.45
N ARG A 94 -5.76 1.39 -4.15
CA ARG A 94 -4.57 1.97 -3.52
C ARG A 94 -4.88 3.28 -2.80
N ALA A 95 -5.81 4.07 -3.33
CA ALA A 95 -6.32 5.27 -2.68
C ALA A 95 -7.18 4.91 -1.47
N GLU A 96 -8.09 3.94 -1.61
CA GLU A 96 -8.93 3.40 -0.54
C GLU A 96 -8.07 2.84 0.62
N LEU A 97 -7.02 2.08 0.33
CA LEU A 97 -6.07 1.63 1.35
C LEU A 97 -5.41 2.81 2.11
N GLY A 98 -5.16 3.93 1.43
CA GLY A 98 -4.63 5.14 2.06
C GLY A 98 -5.66 5.84 2.93
N ILE A 99 -6.91 5.94 2.47
CA ILE A 99 -8.05 6.49 3.23
C ILE A 99 -8.27 5.65 4.50
N MET A 100 -8.31 4.34 4.36
CA MET A 100 -8.44 3.38 5.46
C MET A 100 -7.33 3.57 6.52
N LEU A 101 -6.08 3.72 6.09
CA LEU A 101 -4.96 3.96 7.00
C LEU A 101 -5.10 5.33 7.71
N ALA A 102 -5.49 6.38 7.00
CA ALA A 102 -5.73 7.69 7.60
C ALA A 102 -6.85 7.66 8.66
N LEU A 103 -7.96 6.95 8.38
CA LEU A 103 -9.04 6.75 9.34
C LEU A 103 -8.58 6.02 10.61
N ALA A 104 -7.81 4.95 10.46
CA ALA A 104 -7.25 4.21 11.59
C ALA A 104 -6.29 5.07 12.42
N LEU A 105 -5.41 5.84 11.77
CA LEU A 105 -4.51 6.77 12.46
C LEU A 105 -5.25 7.87 13.19
N MET A 106 -6.26 8.48 12.56
CA MET A 106 -7.07 9.53 13.19
C MET A 106 -7.87 8.98 14.37
N SER A 107 -8.39 7.76 14.27
CA SER A 107 -9.06 7.08 15.40
C SER A 107 -8.12 6.95 16.60
N ILE A 108 -6.86 6.56 16.39
CA ILE A 108 -5.86 6.48 17.47
C ILE A 108 -5.59 7.86 18.08
N VAL A 109 -5.44 8.89 17.24
CA VAL A 109 -5.19 10.27 17.70
C VAL A 109 -6.34 10.79 18.58
N LEU A 110 -7.58 10.51 18.20
CA LEU A 110 -8.77 10.97 18.91
C LEU A 110 -9.10 10.15 20.17
N ALA A 111 -8.70 8.88 20.23
CA ALA A 111 -8.90 8.03 21.40
C ALA A 111 -8.10 8.56 22.62
N ASN A 112 -8.55 8.26 23.84
CA ASN A 112 -7.93 8.73 25.08
C ASN A 112 -7.47 7.59 25.99
N GLY A 113 -6.49 7.86 26.85
CA GLY A 113 -6.01 6.93 27.89
C GLY A 113 -5.67 5.52 27.36
N ASN A 114 -6.22 4.51 28.01
CA ASN A 114 -5.98 3.10 27.69
C ASN A 114 -6.56 2.69 26.32
N GLU A 115 -7.66 3.30 25.90
CA GLU A 115 -8.30 2.98 24.60
C GLU A 115 -7.36 3.30 23.43
N ARG A 116 -6.65 4.44 23.50
CA ARG A 116 -5.63 4.81 22.51
C ARG A 116 -4.55 3.74 22.37
N ILE A 117 -4.09 3.19 23.49
CA ILE A 117 -3.06 2.15 23.51
C ILE A 117 -3.61 0.87 22.87
N LEU A 118 -4.83 0.46 23.25
CA LEU A 118 -5.47 -0.75 22.72
C LEU A 118 -5.70 -0.65 21.21
N ILE A 119 -6.27 0.45 20.73
CA ILE A 119 -6.50 0.68 19.29
C ILE A 119 -5.17 0.75 18.55
N GLY A 120 -4.16 1.42 19.11
CA GLY A 120 -2.81 1.49 18.55
C GLY A 120 -2.16 0.11 18.41
N VAL A 121 -2.16 -0.70 19.47
CA VAL A 121 -1.63 -2.08 19.45
C VAL A 121 -2.38 -2.94 18.44
N PHE A 122 -3.71 -2.82 18.40
CA PHE A 122 -4.54 -3.53 17.43
C PHE A 122 -4.19 -3.14 15.99
N ALA A 123 -4.12 -1.85 15.68
CA ALA A 123 -3.77 -1.35 14.35
C ALA A 123 -2.37 -1.77 13.91
N ILE A 124 -1.39 -1.72 14.81
CA ILE A 124 -0.02 -2.21 14.56
C ILE A 124 -0.03 -3.72 14.29
N THR A 125 -0.77 -4.49 15.08
CA THR A 125 -0.89 -5.94 14.90
C THR A 125 -1.48 -6.28 13.53
N VAL A 126 -2.58 -5.63 13.15
CA VAL A 126 -3.20 -5.78 11.83
C VAL A 126 -2.21 -5.39 10.72
N ALA A 127 -1.49 -4.28 10.88
CA ALA A 127 -0.49 -3.84 9.91
C ALA A 127 0.65 -4.85 9.76
N ILE A 128 1.17 -5.41 10.86
CA ILE A 128 2.22 -6.44 10.82
C ILE A 128 1.71 -7.67 10.09
N VAL A 129 0.55 -8.21 10.47
CA VAL A 129 -0.03 -9.41 9.84
C VAL A 129 -0.27 -9.18 8.34
N TYR A 130 -0.85 -8.04 7.96
CA TYR A 130 -1.10 -7.69 6.57
C TYR A 130 0.19 -7.57 5.75
N ASN A 131 1.23 -6.94 6.31
CA ASN A 131 2.53 -6.81 5.65
C ASN A 131 3.25 -8.16 5.53
N LEU A 132 3.18 -9.02 6.53
CA LEU A 132 3.72 -10.38 6.46
C LEU A 132 3.01 -11.20 5.38
N TYR A 133 1.68 -11.15 5.32
CA TYR A 133 0.90 -11.81 4.27
C TYR A 133 1.29 -11.32 2.87
N ASN A 134 1.43 -10.00 2.69
CA ASN A 134 1.84 -9.42 1.42
C ASN A 134 3.27 -9.76 1.03
N GLY A 135 4.20 -9.70 1.99
CA GLY A 135 5.60 -10.06 1.80
C GLY A 135 5.74 -11.52 1.38
N TRP A 136 5.01 -12.42 2.04
CA TRP A 136 4.98 -13.83 1.68
C TRP A 136 4.39 -14.09 0.29
N ARG A 137 3.31 -13.40 -0.09
CA ARG A 137 2.73 -13.51 -1.44
C ARG A 137 3.70 -13.01 -2.51
N ASN A 138 4.35 -11.87 -2.27
CA ASN A 138 5.38 -11.35 -3.17
C ASN A 138 6.57 -12.32 -3.28
N LEU A 139 7.01 -12.92 -2.16
CA LEU A 139 8.07 -13.92 -2.17
C LEU A 139 7.68 -15.18 -2.95
N ARG A 140 6.43 -15.64 -2.84
CA ARG A 140 5.90 -16.73 -3.67
C ARG A 140 5.95 -16.38 -5.15
N THR A 141 5.60 -15.15 -5.53
CA THR A 141 5.75 -14.67 -6.91
C THR A 141 7.21 -14.60 -7.35
N CYS A 142 8.15 -14.26 -6.45
CA CYS A 142 9.58 -14.30 -6.77
C CYS A 142 10.10 -15.73 -6.95
N LYS A 143 9.60 -16.70 -6.17
CA LYS A 143 9.99 -18.11 -6.25
C LYS A 143 9.67 -18.78 -7.58
N THR A 144 8.70 -18.27 -8.33
CA THR A 144 8.37 -18.78 -9.67
C THR A 144 9.25 -18.18 -10.78
N CYS A 145 10.15 -17.26 -10.45
CA CYS A 145 11.03 -16.61 -11.41
C CYS A 145 12.27 -17.48 -11.72
N PRO A 146 12.69 -17.60 -13.00
CA PRO A 146 13.93 -18.29 -13.36
C PRO A 146 15.19 -17.75 -12.66
N GLN A 147 15.19 -16.45 -12.31
CA GLN A 147 16.30 -15.79 -11.59
C GLN A 147 16.18 -15.92 -10.06
N TYR A 148 15.29 -16.77 -9.54
CA TYR A 148 15.17 -16.94 -8.09
C TYR A 148 16.47 -17.46 -7.45
N ILE A 149 17.29 -18.20 -8.20
CA ILE A 149 18.59 -18.71 -7.73
C ILE A 149 19.57 -17.60 -7.31
N VAL A 150 19.43 -16.39 -7.86
CA VAL A 150 20.25 -15.22 -7.51
C VAL A 150 19.52 -14.23 -6.58
N PHE A 151 18.36 -14.61 -6.02
CA PHE A 151 17.61 -13.77 -5.09
C PHE A 151 18.49 -13.33 -3.88
N PRO A 152 18.42 -12.06 -3.43
CA PRO A 152 17.52 -10.98 -3.86
C PRO A 152 18.04 -10.17 -5.06
N LYS A 153 19.14 -10.56 -5.70
CA LYS A 153 19.80 -9.82 -6.79
C LYS A 153 19.34 -10.34 -8.15
N CYS A 154 18.14 -9.93 -8.59
CA CYS A 154 17.66 -10.20 -9.95
C CYS A 154 17.82 -8.98 -10.86
N ASP A 155 17.79 -9.17 -12.19
CA ASP A 155 17.93 -8.06 -13.15
C ASP A 155 16.89 -6.96 -12.96
N GLY A 156 15.69 -7.34 -12.50
CA GLY A 156 14.61 -6.39 -12.21
C GLY A 156 14.90 -5.46 -11.02
N LEU A 157 15.87 -5.82 -10.17
CA LEU A 157 16.32 -5.04 -9.00
C LEU A 157 17.76 -4.52 -9.16
N ALA A 158 18.48 -4.93 -10.20
CA ALA A 158 19.78 -4.37 -10.51
C ALA A 158 19.64 -2.87 -10.79
N PRO A 159 20.53 -1.99 -10.30
CA PRO A 159 20.44 -0.57 -10.58
C PRO A 159 20.32 -0.33 -12.09
N PRO A 160 19.50 0.64 -12.52
CA PRO A 160 19.37 0.96 -13.93
C PRO A 160 20.78 1.20 -14.49
N SER A 161 21.16 0.50 -15.56
CA SER A 161 22.44 0.76 -16.23
C SER A 161 22.43 2.23 -16.61
N ASP A 162 23.41 3.00 -16.15
CA ASP A 162 23.56 4.44 -16.39
C ASP A 162 23.08 4.77 -17.81
N LYS A 163 21.95 5.47 -17.89
CA LYS A 163 21.58 6.15 -19.13
C LYS A 163 22.50 7.36 -19.20
N ARG A 164 23.65 7.20 -19.87
CA ARG A 164 24.25 8.34 -20.57
C ARG A 164 23.25 8.88 -21.58
#